data_AF-A0A2E4WG39-F1
#
_entry.id   AF-A0A2E4WG39-F1
#
_cell.length_a   1.000
_cell.length_b   1.000
_cell.length_c   1.000
_cell.angle_alpha   90.00
_cell.angle_beta   90.00
_cell.angle_gamma   90.00
#
_symmetry.space_group_name_H-M   'P 1'
#
loop_
_entity.id
_entity.type
_entity.pdbx_description
1 polymer ?
#
loop_
_entity_poly.entity_id
_entity_poly.type
_entity_poly.pdbx_seq_one_letter_code
_entity_poly.pdbx_strand_id
1 'polypeptide(L)' 'YGKDILGHPMNAYSWIVSRKDIIGKYIPKGSMILLGSLVQTKWLCAGDLVEVSIEGIGSVKVTFV' A
#
# COMPACT_ATOMS: atom_id res chain seq x y z
N TYR A 1 -2.70 0.58 12.67
CA TYR A 1 -3.34 1.53 11.72
C TYR A 1 -2.29 2.45 11.12
N GLY A 2 -2.63 3.33 10.16
CA GLY A 2 -1.71 4.07 9.28
C GLY A 2 -0.32 4.46 9.81
N LYS A 3 -0.20 4.85 11.10
CA LYS A 3 1.08 5.06 11.80
C LYS A 3 2.08 3.90 11.74
N ASP A 4 1.63 2.66 11.52
CA ASP A 4 2.51 1.50 11.43
C ASP A 4 3.37 1.55 10.15
N ILE A 5 2.97 2.38 9.17
CA ILE A 5 3.79 2.73 8.01
C ILE A 5 4.74 3.86 8.41
N LEU A 6 5.92 3.50 8.91
CA LEU A 6 7.01 4.44 9.24
C LEU A 6 6.57 5.63 10.12
N GLY A 7 5.71 5.41 11.11
CA GLY A 7 5.16 6.43 11.99
C GLY A 7 3.99 7.22 11.39
N HIS A 8 3.96 7.40 10.07
CA HIS A 8 2.87 8.02 9.30
C HIS A 8 3.01 7.67 7.80
N PRO A 9 1.94 7.33 7.06
CA PRO A 9 2.05 6.89 5.67
C PRO A 9 2.81 7.86 4.74
N MET A 10 2.68 9.17 4.96
CA MET A 10 3.41 10.19 4.18
C MET A 10 4.93 10.18 4.41
N ASN A 11 5.42 9.55 5.47
CA ASN A 11 6.86 9.35 5.66
C ASN A 11 7.40 8.34 4.64
N ALA A 12 6.64 7.28 4.31
CA ALA A 12 7.02 6.35 3.25
C ALA A 12 7.01 7.02 1.87
N TYR A 13 6.03 7.91 1.62
CA TYR A 13 6.02 8.72 0.40
C TYR A 13 7.25 9.63 0.31
N SER A 14 7.53 10.38 1.38
CA SER A 14 8.69 11.29 1.43
C SER A 14 10.00 10.53 1.24
N TRP A 15 10.11 9.34 1.84
CA TRP A 15 11.24 8.45 1.65
C TRP A 15 11.39 8.04 0.18
N ILE A 16 10.37 7.45 -0.47
CA ILE A 16 10.52 6.96 -1.85
C ILE A 16 10.79 8.09 -2.85
N VAL A 17 10.15 9.26 -2.68
CA VAL A 17 10.39 10.43 -3.53
C VAL A 17 11.82 10.97 -3.41
N SER A 18 12.43 10.82 -2.24
CA SER A 18 13.84 11.19 -2.03
C SER A 18 14.82 10.22 -2.70
N ARG A 19 14.39 8.97 -2.95
CA ARG A 19 15.22 7.89 -3.53
C ARG A 19 15.27 7.93 -5.06
N LYS A 20 15.77 9.03 -5.62
CA LYS A 20 15.97 9.18 -7.08
C LYS A 20 16.91 8.13 -7.68
N ASP A 21 17.77 7.54 -6.84
CA ASP A 21 18.60 6.39 -7.15
C ASP A 21 17.79 5.11 -7.45
N ILE A 22 16.57 5.00 -6.91
CA ILE A 22 15.69 3.85 -7.07
C ILE A 22 14.62 4.12 -8.14
N ILE A 23 13.91 5.25 -8.03
CA ILE A 23 12.72 5.54 -8.87
C ILE A 23 13.04 6.41 -10.09
N GLY A 24 14.29 6.85 -10.24
CA GLY A 24 14.71 7.77 -11.28
C GLY A 24 14.44 9.24 -10.94
N LYS A 25 14.60 10.11 -11.95
CA LYS A 25 14.64 11.56 -11.75
C LYS A 25 13.29 12.18 -11.37
N TYR A 26 12.18 11.59 -11.78
CA TYR A 26 10.82 12.09 -11.55
C TYR A 26 9.80 10.94 -11.51
N ILE A 27 8.69 11.17 -10.82
CA ILE A 27 7.51 10.27 -10.83
C ILE A 27 6.55 10.79 -11.91
N PRO A 28 6.18 9.98 -12.91
CA PRO A 28 5.23 10.39 -13.93
C PRO A 28 3.87 10.81 -13.34
N LYS A 29 3.25 11.82 -13.94
CA LYS A 29 1.88 12.22 -13.58
C LYS A 29 0.93 11.03 -13.77
N GLY A 30 0.03 10.82 -12.81
CA GLY A 30 -0.93 9.70 -12.83
C GLY A 30 -0.39 8.40 -12.24
N SER A 31 0.84 8.39 -11.73
CA SER A 31 1.37 7.22 -11.03
C SER A 31 0.59 6.92 -9.74
N MET A 32 0.43 5.64 -9.44
CA MET A 32 -0.06 5.15 -8.15
C MET A 32 1.14 4.68 -7.31
N ILE A 33 1.17 5.07 -6.03
CA ILE A 33 2.26 4.71 -5.11
C ILE A 33 1.67 3.93 -3.95
N LEU A 34 2.16 2.70 -3.76
CA LEU A 34 1.81 1.85 -2.63
C LEU A 34 2.79 2.14 -1.49
N LEU A 35 2.29 2.68 -0.37
CA LEU A 35 3.11 3.22 0.71
C LEU A 35 3.61 2.17 1.71
N GLY A 36 3.20 0.92 1.55
CA GLY A 36 3.52 -0.19 2.45
C GLY A 36 2.27 -0.92 2.92
N SER A 37 2.47 -2.08 3.56
CA SER A 37 1.38 -2.89 4.09
C SER A 37 0.95 -2.41 5.47
N LEU A 38 -0.36 -2.39 5.71
CA LEU A 38 -0.95 -2.15 7.04
C LEU A 38 -1.09 -3.45 7.86
N VAL A 39 -0.99 -4.60 7.21
CA VAL A 39 -1.22 -5.91 7.82
C VAL A 39 -0.07 -6.86 7.49
N GLN A 40 0.09 -7.88 8.32
CA GLN A 40 0.98 -8.99 7.96
C GLN A 40 0.42 -9.73 6.74
N THR A 41 1.30 -10.08 5.81
CA THR A 41 0.95 -10.89 4.64
C THR A 41 0.29 -12.19 5.07
N LYS A 42 -0.85 -12.51 4.47
CA LYS A 42 -1.54 -13.79 4.61
C LYS A 42 -1.41 -14.57 3.31
N TRP A 43 -1.09 -15.85 3.43
CA TRP A 43 -1.08 -16.77 2.29
C TRP A 43 -2.51 -17.23 2.02
N LEU A 44 -2.90 -17.27 0.76
CA LEU A 44 -4.27 -17.51 0.31
C LEU A 44 -4.35 -18.82 -0.46
N CYS A 45 -5.51 -19.45 -0.41
CA CYS A 45 -5.89 -20.64 -1.15
C CYS A 45 -6.93 -20.30 -2.23
N ALA A 46 -7.07 -21.18 -3.23
CA ALA A 46 -8.17 -21.09 -4.18
C ALA A 46 -9.52 -21.23 -3.43
N GLY A 47 -10.49 -20.40 -3.80
CA GLY A 47 -11.78 -20.27 -3.12
C GLY A 47 -11.81 -19.20 -2.02
N ASP A 48 -10.67 -18.64 -1.61
CA ASP A 48 -10.65 -17.65 -0.53
C ASP A 48 -11.31 -16.33 -0.94
N LEU A 49 -12.09 -15.78 -0.01
CA LEU A 49 -12.67 -14.45 -0.09
C LEU A 49 -11.93 -13.51 0.85
N VAL A 50 -11.22 -12.54 0.30
CA VAL A 50 -10.46 -11.55 1.07
C VAL A 50 -11.16 -10.21 1.01
N GLU A 51 -11.35 -9.61 2.18
CA GLU A 51 -11.89 -8.27 2.32
C GLU A 51 -10.96 -7.43 3.21
N VAL A 52 -10.67 -6.22 2.75
CA VAL A 52 -9.89 -5.23 3.51
C VAL A 52 -10.76 -3.99 3.65
N SER A 53 -10.99 -3.56 4.88
CA SER A 53 -11.74 -2.35 5.21
C SER A 53 -10.86 -1.39 6.00
N ILE A 54 -10.84 -0.13 5.57
CA ILE A 54 -10.15 0.96 6.24
C ILE A 54 -11.18 2.03 6.59
N GLU A 55 -11.36 2.26 7.89
CA GLU A 55 -12.29 3.27 8.40
C GLU A 55 -11.98 4.65 7.81
N GLY A 56 -13.03 5.34 7.35
CA GLY A 56 -12.92 6.67 6.72
C GLY A 56 -12.39 6.68 5.28
N ILE A 57 -11.97 5.54 4.73
CA ILE A 57 -11.51 5.43 3.33
C ILE A 57 -12.45 4.53 2.51
N GLY A 58 -12.81 3.35 3.04
CA GLY A 58 -13.69 2.39 2.38
C GLY A 58 -13.16 0.97 2.45
N SER A 59 -13.75 0.08 1.65
CA SER A 59 -13.38 -1.35 1.60
C SER A 59 -13.14 -1.84 0.19
N VAL A 60 -12.35 -2.90 0.08
CA VAL A 60 -12.06 -3.64 -1.16
C VAL A 60 -12.19 -5.13 -0.90
N LYS A 61 -12.67 -5.87 -1.90
CA LYS A 61 -12.95 -7.30 -1.80
C LYS A 61 -12.51 -8.03 -3.06
N VAL A 62 -11.90 -9.20 -2.89
CA VAL A 62 -11.42 -10.06 -3.97
C VAL A 62 -11.73 -11.53 -3.62
N THR A 63 -12.24 -12.26 -4.60
CA THR A 63 -12.35 -13.73 -4.54
C THR A 63 -11.21 -14.33 -5.35
N PHE A 64 -10.46 -15.25 -4.74
CA PHE A 64 -9.41 -16.01 -5.39
C PHE A 64 -10.01 -17.29 -5.97
N VAL A 65 -9.91 -17.50 -7.29
CA VAL A 65 -10.48 -18.64 -8.02
C VAL A 65 -9.40 -19.56 -8.58
#